data_AF-A0A6N8I1S7-F1
#
_entry.id   AF-A0A6N8I1S7-F1
#
_cell.length_a   1.000
_cell.length_b   1.000
_cell.length_c   1.000
_cell.angle_alpha   90.00
_cell.angle_beta   90.00
_cell.angle_gamma   90.00
#
_symmetry.space_group_name_H-M   'P 1'
#
loop_
_entity.id
_entity.type
_entity.pdbx_description
1 polymer ?
#
loop_
_entity_poly.entity_id
_entity_poly.type
_entity_poly.pdbx_seq_one_letter_code
_entity_poly.pdbx_strand_id
1 'polypeptide(L)' 'MTDQKSYEIIKALALGMTSEQTARAENAQVREIDGIRETSAVEIAAERDALRKAGRLI' A
#
# COMPACT_ATOMS: atom_id res chain seq x y z
N MET A 1 -1.47 14.80 2.06
CA MET A 1 -1.26 13.58 2.88
C MET A 1 -0.07 13.79 3.77
N THR A 2 -0.06 13.19 4.96
CA THR A 2 1.16 13.08 5.76
C THR A 2 1.98 11.92 5.21
N ASP A 3 3.31 12.01 5.28
CA ASP A 3 4.21 10.97 4.79
C ASP A 3 3.92 9.61 5.44
N GLN A 4 3.47 9.61 6.71
CA GLN A 4 3.05 8.40 7.41
C GLN A 4 1.83 7.73 6.75
N LYS A 5 0.82 8.51 6.33
CA LYS A 5 -0.40 7.95 5.73
C LYS A 5 -0.12 7.32 4.37
N SER A 6 0.73 7.97 3.56
CA SER A 6 1.20 7.38 2.29
C SER A 6 1.93 6.07 2.52
N TYR A 7 2.77 5.99 3.55
CA TYR A 7 3.51 4.79 3.89
C TYR A 7 2.61 3.61 4.31
N GLU A 8 1.60 3.85 5.17
CA GLU A 8 0.65 2.80 5.55
C GLU A 8 -0.16 2.29 4.34
N ILE A 9 -0.55 3.19 3.42
CA ILE A 9 -1.21 2.81 2.17
C ILE A 9 -0.31 1.91 1.30
N ILE A 10 0.96 2.29 1.14
CA ILE A 10 1.94 1.48 0.40
C ILE A 10 2.08 0.09 1.01
N LYS A 11 2.15 0.00 2.34
CA LYS A 11 2.26 -1.26 3.07
C LYS A 11 1.02 -2.14 2.93
N ALA A 12 -0.17 -1.54 3.02
CA ALA A 12 -1.44 -2.24 2.80
C ALA A 12 -1.53 -2.82 1.37
N LEU A 13 -1.15 -2.02 0.37
CA LEU A 13 -1.10 -2.47 -1.03
C LEU A 13 -0.04 -3.56 -1.24
N ALA A 14 1.12 -3.46 -0.58
CA ALA A 14 2.19 -4.46 -0.63
C ALA A 14 1.78 -5.80 0.01
N LEU A 15 0.89 -5.77 1.01
CA LEU A 15 0.26 -6.95 1.61
C LEU A 15 -0.82 -7.58 0.70
N GLY A 16 -1.11 -6.98 -0.45
CA GLY A 16 -2.07 -7.49 -1.44
C GLY A 16 -3.51 -7.00 -1.23
N MET A 17 -3.73 -5.99 -0.38
CA MET A 17 -5.05 -5.38 -0.24
C MET A 17 -5.44 -4.64 -1.52
N THR A 18 -6.74 -4.70 -1.84
CA THR A 18 -7.34 -3.92 -2.93
C THR A 18 -7.46 -2.43 -2.55
N SER A 19 -7.59 -1.55 -3.55
CA SER A 19 -7.78 -0.11 -3.32
C SER A 19 -9.00 0.17 -2.44
N GLU A 20 -10.09 -0.60 -2.57
CA GLU A 20 -11.29 -0.49 -1.74
C GLU A 20 -11.06 -0.91 -0.29
N GLN A 21 -10.30 -2.00 -0.06
CA GLN A 21 -9.96 -2.45 1.29
C GLN A 21 -9.04 -1.46 2.00
N THR A 22 -8.02 -0.95 1.29
CA THR A 22 -7.09 0.04 1.82
C THR A 22 -7.80 1.37 2.10
N ALA A 23 -8.67 1.83 1.20
CA ALA A 23 -9.47 3.04 1.40
C ALA A 23 -10.34 2.97 2.67
N ARG A 24 -10.93 1.80 2.94
CA ARG A 24 -11.71 1.56 4.17
C ARG A 24 -10.83 1.54 5.42
N ALA A 25 -9.66 0.89 5.37
CA ALA A 25 -8.74 0.79 6.50
C ALA A 25 -8.14 2.16 6.87
N GLU A 26 -7.78 2.95 5.85
CA GLU A 26 -7.06 4.22 5.99
C GLU A 26 -7.98 5.44 6.03
N ASN A 27 -9.31 5.22 6.04
CA ASN A 27 -10.34 6.26 5.92
C ASN A 27 -9.97 7.29 4.84
N ALA A 28 -9.76 6.78 3.62
CA ALA A 28 -9.29 7.52 2.46
C ALA A 28 -10.22 7.26 1.26
N GLN A 29 -10.11 8.09 0.22
CA GLN A 29 -10.86 7.85 -1.02
C GLN A 29 -10.13 6.84 -1.90
N VAL A 30 -10.87 5.95 -2.57
CA VAL A 30 -10.30 4.97 -3.52
C VAL A 30 -9.43 5.65 -4.58
N ARG A 31 -9.87 6.81 -5.10
CA ARG A 31 -9.10 7.61 -6.06
C ARG A 31 -7.74 8.07 -5.54
N GLU A 32 -7.65 8.35 -4.24
CA GLU A 32 -6.38 8.72 -3.59
C GLU A 32 -5.46 7.49 -3.51
N ILE A 33 -6.01 6.33 -3.16
CA ILE A 33 -5.27 5.05 -3.13
C ILE A 33 -4.77 4.67 -4.52
N ASP A 34 -5.60 4.80 -5.55
CA ASP A 34 -5.22 4.50 -6.93
C ASP A 34 -4.12 5.43 -7.42
N GLY A 35 -4.19 6.72 -7.07
CA GLY A 35 -3.12 7.67 -7.36
C GLY A 35 -1.78 7.25 -6.74
N ILE A 36 -1.78 6.84 -5.47
CA ILE A 36 -0.57 6.34 -4.79
C ILE A 36 -0.09 5.03 -5.39
N ARG A 37 -1.00 4.13 -5.72
CA ARG A 37 -0.67 2.84 -6.34
C ARG A 37 0.05 3.04 -7.67
N GLU A 38 -0.35 4.03 -8.46
CA GLU A 38 0.30 4.39 -9.71
C GLU A 38 1.64 5.08 -9.48
N THR A 39 1.71 6.08 -8.60
CA THR A 39 2.94 6.87 -8.39
C THR A 39 4.02 6.13 -7.58
N SER A 40 3.62 5.24 -6.68
CA SER A 40 4.48 4.51 -5.75
C SER A 40 4.59 3.02 -6.09
N ALA A 41 4.34 2.63 -7.34
CA ALA A 41 4.39 1.22 -7.77
C ALA A 41 5.75 0.53 -7.45
N VAL A 42 6.86 1.27 -7.56
CA VAL A 42 8.21 0.77 -7.22
C VAL A 42 8.36 0.53 -5.72
N GLU A 43 7.86 1.45 -4.90
CA GLU A 43 7.91 1.37 -3.44
C GLU A 43 7.04 0.21 -2.93
N ILE A 44 5.85 0.04 -3.50
CA ILE A 44 4.95 -1.09 -3.20
C ILE A 44 5.63 -2.42 -3.55
N ALA A 45 6.31 -2.52 -4.69
CA ALA A 45 7.04 -3.72 -5.06
C ALA A 45 8.22 -4.00 -4.11
N ALA A 46 8.97 -2.97 -3.72
CA ALA A 46 10.09 -3.10 -2.79
C ALA A 46 9.62 -3.54 -1.39
N GLU A 47 8.54 -2.95 -0.88
CA GLU A 47 7.94 -3.32 0.41
C GLU A 47 7.38 -4.74 0.36
N ARG A 48 6.73 -5.13 -0.75
CA ARG A 48 6.26 -6.50 -0.96
C ARG A 48 7.41 -7.52 -0.93
N ASP A 49 8.53 -7.20 -1.57
CA ASP A 49 9.72 -8.05 -1.54
C ASP A 49 10.34 -8.14 -0.14
N ALA A 50 10.33 -7.04 0.61
CA ALA A 50 10.77 -7.02 2.01
C ALA A 50 9.87 -7.92 2.89
N LEU A 51 8.55 -7.82 2.74
CA LEU A 51 7.56 -8.66 3.43
C LEU A 51 7.72 -10.14 3.08
N ARG A 52 8.01 -10.46 1.82
CA ARG A 52 8.30 -11.83 1.37
C ARG A 52 9.58 -12.37 2.00
N LYS A 53 10.67 -11.60 2.01
CA LYS A 53 11.93 -11.97 2.68
C LYS A 53 11.75 -12.17 4.18
N ALA A 54 10.84 -11.42 4.81
CA ALA A 54 10.48 -11.57 6.20
C ALA A 54 9.54 -12.76 6.50
N GLY A 55 9.13 -13.53 5.48
CA GLY A 55 8.21 -14.67 5.65
C GLY A 55 6.77 -14.27 5.97
N ARG A 56 6.38 -13.03 5.69
CA ARG A 56 5.02 -12.50 5.95
C ARG A 56 4.10 -12.55 4.74
N LEU A 57 4.64 -12.81 3.55
CA LEU A 57 3.90 -13.18 2.35
C LEU A 57 4.24 -14.65 2.06
N ILE A 58 3.23 -15.52 2.15
CA ILE A 58 3.31 -16.96 1.96
C ILE A 58 2.96 -17.30 0.51
#